data_AF-A0A7V5FEE3-F1
#
_entry.id   AF-A0A7V5FEE3-F1
#
_cell.length_a   1.000
_cell.length_b   1.000
_cell.length_c   1.000
_cell.angle_alpha   90.00
_cell.angle_beta   90.00
_cell.angle_gamma   90.00
#
_symmetry.space_group_name_H-M   'P 1'
#
loop_
_entity.id
_entity.type
_entity.pdbx_description
1 polymer ?
#
loop_
_entity_poly.entity_id
_entity_poly.type
_entity_poly.pdbx_seq_one_letter_code
_entity_poly.pdbx_strand_id
1 'polypeptide(L)'
;MEKVLLVAGDAAESLEVMYPYQRLKEEGYEVHIAAPKKKVLQCVVHDFEPGFDTYTEKPGYRVQADVGFEEVDPAQYVGVIFAGGRAPEWIRNEKGMDKIVNHFFEKGKPVAAICHGPLILAAHDKVKGRTLTAYPVLKPDIEKAGGKFVDQEVVVDGNLVSSRAWPDHPGFMREFIKLLKGK
;
A
#
# COMPACT_ATOMS: atom_id res chain seq x y z
N MET A 1 15.97 -11.77 -11.16
CA MET A 1 15.54 -11.33 -9.82
C MET A 1 14.07 -10.96 -9.93
N GLU A 2 13.23 -11.47 -9.04
CA GLU A 2 11.80 -11.16 -9.05
C GLU A 2 11.57 -9.72 -8.59
N LYS A 3 10.56 -9.05 -9.17
CA LYS A 3 10.29 -7.62 -8.94
C LYS A 3 9.02 -7.43 -8.13
N VAL A 4 9.03 -6.52 -7.15
CA VAL A 4 7.84 -6.07 -6.42
C VAL A 4 7.62 -4.58 -6.68
N LEU A 5 6.37 -4.21 -6.94
CA LEU A 5 5.97 -2.82 -7.13
C LEU A 5 5.55 -2.22 -5.78
N LEU A 6 6.11 -1.08 -5.39
CA LEU A 6 5.69 -0.32 -4.21
C LEU A 6 5.08 1.00 -4.69
N VAL A 7 3.76 1.14 -4.53
CA VAL A 7 3.00 2.31 -4.96
C VAL A 7 3.04 3.36 -3.85
N ALA A 8 3.52 4.55 -4.19
CA ALA A 8 3.62 5.71 -3.31
C ALA A 8 3.31 7.02 -4.06
N GLY A 9 3.37 8.14 -3.35
CA GLY A 9 3.23 9.49 -3.89
C GLY A 9 3.75 10.53 -2.90
N ASP A 10 3.67 11.81 -3.25
CA ASP A 10 3.91 12.86 -2.26
C ASP A 10 2.96 12.71 -1.08
N ALA A 11 3.51 12.90 0.11
CA ALA A 11 2.89 12.65 1.40
C ALA A 11 2.48 11.19 1.66
N ALA A 12 3.16 10.21 1.04
CA ALA A 12 3.15 8.84 1.55
C ALA A 12 3.82 8.77 2.93
N GLU A 13 3.40 7.85 3.79
CA GLU A 13 3.99 7.67 5.12
C GLU A 13 5.40 7.06 5.00
N SER A 14 6.38 7.65 5.69
CA SER A 14 7.80 7.32 5.52
C SER A 14 8.14 5.88 5.92
N LEU A 15 7.67 5.41 7.07
CA LEU A 15 7.88 4.03 7.52
C LEU A 15 7.16 3.04 6.59
N GLU A 16 5.95 3.36 6.14
CA GLU A 16 5.15 2.49 5.26
C GLU A 16 5.69 2.39 3.83
N VAL A 17 6.62 3.27 3.44
CA VAL A 17 7.43 3.14 2.22
C VAL A 17 8.76 2.46 2.53
N MET A 18 9.50 2.95 3.52
CA MET A 18 10.90 2.58 3.74
C MET A 18 11.05 1.17 4.30
N TYR A 19 10.21 0.78 5.26
CA TYR A 19 10.30 -0.56 5.86
C TYR A 19 9.95 -1.66 4.84
N PRO A 20 8.82 -1.61 4.10
CA PRO A 20 8.55 -2.59 3.06
C PRO A 20 9.64 -2.62 1.96
N TYR A 21 10.16 -1.46 1.56
CA TYR A 21 11.25 -1.36 0.59
C TYR A 21 12.50 -2.12 1.04
N GLN A 22 12.96 -1.87 2.27
CA GLN A 22 14.15 -2.53 2.83
C GLN A 22 13.91 -4.02 3.06
N ARG A 23 12.76 -4.37 3.66
CA ARG A 23 12.42 -5.74 4.03
C ARG A 23 12.33 -6.67 2.81
N LEU A 24 11.79 -6.18 1.69
CA LEU A 24 11.74 -6.93 0.43
C LEU A 24 13.13 -7.11 -0.19
N LYS A 25 14.01 -6.11 -0.10
CA LYS A 25 15.39 -6.22 -0.58
C LYS A 25 16.20 -7.24 0.23
N GLU A 26 15.96 -7.33 1.53
CA GLU A 26 16.55 -8.38 2.38
C GLU A 26 16.11 -9.79 1.98
N GLU A 27 14.90 -9.94 1.43
CA GLU A 27 14.42 -11.21 0.86
C GLU A 27 14.92 -11.47 -0.58
N GLY A 28 15.71 -10.56 -1.16
CA GLY A 28 16.29 -10.71 -2.49
C GLY A 28 15.38 -10.24 -3.65
N TYR A 29 14.32 -9.48 -3.37
CA TYR A 29 13.50 -8.87 -4.42
C TYR A 29 14.10 -7.56 -4.92
N GLU A 30 13.93 -7.31 -6.22
CA GLU A 30 14.08 -5.97 -6.79
C GLU A 30 12.80 -5.18 -6.51
N VAL A 31 12.91 -4.00 -5.89
CA VAL A 31 11.73 -3.19 -5.53
C VAL A 31 11.74 -1.92 -6.34
N HIS A 32 10.68 -1.67 -7.10
CA HIS A 32 10.47 -0.40 -7.79
C HIS A 32 9.41 0.42 -7.08
N ILE A 33 9.75 1.65 -6.77
CA ILE A 33 8.81 2.63 -6.23
C ILE A 33 8.12 3.32 -7.40
N ALA A 34 6.82 3.07 -7.53
CA ALA A 34 5.97 3.72 -8.52
C ALA A 34 5.25 4.92 -7.92
N ALA A 35 5.17 5.99 -8.70
CA ALA A 35 4.45 7.22 -8.37
C ALA A 35 3.75 7.76 -9.61
N PRO A 36 2.90 8.81 -9.52
CA PRO A 36 2.28 9.40 -10.71
C PRO A 36 3.29 9.83 -11.77
N LYS A 37 4.47 10.31 -11.34
CA LYS A 37 5.61 10.63 -12.21
C LYS A 37 6.91 10.20 -11.56
N LYS A 38 7.91 9.84 -12.37
CA LYS A 38 9.28 9.59 -11.91
C LYS A 38 9.92 10.88 -11.41
N LYS A 39 9.99 11.06 -10.08
CA LYS A 39 10.61 12.20 -9.41
C LYS A 39 11.02 11.84 -7.98
N VAL A 40 11.71 12.75 -7.29
CA VAL A 40 11.87 12.67 -5.84
C VAL A 40 10.54 13.03 -5.17
N LEU A 41 10.01 12.13 -4.36
CA LEU A 41 8.83 12.30 -3.53
C LEU A 41 9.21 12.89 -2.17
N GLN A 42 8.30 13.66 -1.59
CA GLN A 42 8.38 14.09 -0.20
C GLN A 42 7.41 13.26 0.65
N CYS A 43 7.92 12.34 1.48
CA CYS A 43 7.10 11.58 2.42
C CYS A 43 6.76 12.42 3.67
N VAL A 44 5.87 11.89 4.50
CA VAL A 44 5.47 12.46 5.79
C VAL A 44 5.74 11.46 6.92
N VAL A 45 5.71 11.94 8.15
CA VAL A 45 5.70 11.11 9.36
C VAL A 45 4.38 11.37 10.07
N HIS A 46 3.60 10.30 10.26
CA HIS A 46 2.37 10.31 11.06
C HIS A 46 2.64 9.71 12.42
N ASP A 47 2.47 10.51 13.47
CA ASP A 47 2.71 10.07 14.85
C ASP A 47 1.74 10.70 15.84
N PHE A 48 1.55 10.06 16.99
CA PHE A 48 0.60 10.48 18.01
C PHE A 48 1.32 11.29 19.10
N GLU A 49 0.97 12.56 19.20
CA GLU A 49 1.57 13.50 20.15
C GLU A 49 0.56 13.86 21.26
N PRO A 50 1.03 14.13 22.50
CA PRO A 50 0.16 14.56 23.58
C PRO A 50 -0.68 15.80 23.20
N GLY A 51 -2.00 15.72 23.44
CA GLY A 51 -2.93 16.83 23.21
C GLY A 51 -3.58 16.87 21.82
N PHE A 52 -3.34 15.86 20.97
CA PHE A 52 -4.07 15.70 19.70
C PHE A 52 -5.06 14.55 19.76
N ASP A 53 -6.26 14.76 19.21
CA ASP A 53 -7.29 13.71 19.06
C ASP A 53 -7.00 12.76 17.87
N THR A 54 -6.02 13.12 17.03
CA THR A 54 -5.56 12.36 15.87
C THR A 54 -4.05 12.48 15.71
N TYR A 55 -3.46 11.80 14.74
CA TYR A 55 -2.02 11.90 14.48
C TYR A 55 -1.61 13.32 14.04
N THR A 56 -0.38 13.70 14.40
CA THR A 56 0.31 14.86 13.82
C THR A 56 0.99 14.46 12.52
N GLU A 57 1.23 15.45 11.65
CA GLU A 57 1.99 15.27 10.42
C GLU A 57 3.25 16.15 10.44
N LYS A 58 4.41 15.53 10.15
CA LYS A 58 5.69 16.23 10.01
C LYS A 58 6.33 15.86 8.66
N PRO A 59 7.20 16.72 8.08
CA PRO A 59 7.98 16.34 6.91
C PRO A 59 8.81 15.09 7.19
N GLY A 60 8.70 14.10 6.31
CA GLY A 60 9.42 12.83 6.40
C GLY A 60 10.61 12.77 5.44
N TYR A 61 11.09 11.54 5.20
CA TYR A 61 12.21 11.30 4.30
C TYR A 61 11.83 11.54 2.84
N ARG A 62 12.82 11.85 2.01
CA ARG A 62 12.64 11.96 0.56
C ARG A 62 13.01 10.64 -0.09
N VAL A 63 12.21 10.21 -1.05
CA VAL A 63 12.38 8.92 -1.73
C VAL A 63 12.33 9.13 -3.24
N GLN A 64 13.26 8.53 -3.97
CA GLN A 64 13.25 8.57 -5.43
C GLN A 64 12.23 7.56 -5.97
N ALA A 65 11.24 8.03 -6.74
CA ALA A 65 10.39 7.14 -7.52
C ALA A 65 11.17 6.62 -8.74
N ASP A 66 11.05 5.33 -9.01
CA ASP A 66 11.76 4.65 -10.08
C ASP A 66 11.02 4.73 -11.43
N VAL A 67 9.68 4.78 -11.37
CA VAL A 67 8.78 4.66 -12.54
C VAL A 67 7.48 5.45 -12.34
N GLY A 68 6.96 6.04 -13.42
CA GLY A 68 5.62 6.66 -13.44
C GLY A 68 4.50 5.62 -13.61
N PHE A 69 3.31 5.83 -13.04
CA PHE A 69 2.20 4.86 -13.14
C PHE A 69 1.84 4.47 -14.58
N GLU A 70 1.81 5.42 -15.50
CA GLU A 70 1.51 5.15 -16.92
C GLU A 70 2.59 4.30 -17.61
N GLU A 71 3.82 4.32 -17.10
CA GLU A 71 4.97 3.57 -17.61
C GLU A 71 5.09 2.17 -16.99
N VAL A 72 4.37 1.89 -15.91
CA VAL A 72 4.39 0.58 -15.25
C VAL A 72 3.84 -0.48 -16.20
N ASP A 73 4.60 -1.56 -16.39
CA ASP A 73 4.11 -2.83 -16.92
C ASP A 73 3.86 -3.82 -15.76
N PRO A 74 2.61 -3.99 -15.29
CA PRO A 74 2.28 -4.85 -14.15
C PRO A 74 2.63 -6.34 -14.35
N ALA A 75 2.85 -6.78 -15.60
CA ALA A 75 3.23 -8.16 -15.88
C ALA A 75 4.61 -8.51 -15.29
N GLN A 76 5.51 -7.53 -15.19
CA GLN A 76 6.90 -7.71 -14.74
C GLN A 76 7.05 -7.90 -13.22
N TYR A 77 6.00 -7.68 -12.45
CA TYR A 77 6.04 -7.67 -10.98
C TYR A 77 5.32 -8.89 -10.41
N VAL A 78 5.90 -9.54 -9.42
CA VAL A 78 5.31 -10.71 -8.74
C VAL A 78 4.30 -10.31 -7.68
N GLY A 79 4.37 -9.09 -7.13
CA GLY A 79 3.40 -8.54 -6.19
C GLY A 79 3.41 -7.01 -6.15
N VAL A 80 2.44 -6.43 -5.46
CA VAL A 80 2.30 -4.97 -5.26
C VAL A 80 2.01 -4.63 -3.81
N ILE A 81 2.59 -3.51 -3.33
CA ILE A 81 2.28 -2.88 -2.06
C ILE A 81 1.70 -1.48 -2.32
N PHE A 82 0.61 -1.13 -1.65
CA PHE A 82 0.04 0.22 -1.59
C PHE A 82 0.33 0.82 -0.21
N ALA A 83 1.31 1.73 -0.16
CA ALA A 83 1.66 2.45 1.07
C ALA A 83 0.55 3.42 1.51
N GLY A 84 0.47 3.74 2.80
CA GLY A 84 -0.46 4.72 3.33
C GLY A 84 0.10 6.14 3.34
N GLY A 85 -0.21 6.88 4.40
CA GLY A 85 -0.06 8.34 4.46
C GLY A 85 -1.21 9.06 3.76
N ARG A 86 -0.98 10.30 3.31
CA ARG A 86 -1.97 11.09 2.57
C ARG A 86 -1.99 10.80 1.07
N ALA A 87 -0.93 10.17 0.55
CA ALA A 87 -0.84 9.87 -0.88
C ALA A 87 -2.06 9.12 -1.45
N PRO A 88 -2.56 8.03 -0.81
CA PRO A 88 -3.72 7.27 -1.29
C PRO A 88 -4.99 8.09 -1.55
N GLU A 89 -5.19 9.19 -0.82
CA GLU A 89 -6.38 10.04 -0.97
C GLU A 89 -6.51 10.62 -2.38
N TRP A 90 -5.38 10.90 -3.04
CA TRP A 90 -5.34 11.56 -4.34
C TRP A 90 -4.76 10.66 -5.44
N ILE A 91 -3.74 9.84 -5.18
CA ILE A 91 -3.13 8.99 -6.22
C ILE A 91 -4.10 7.93 -6.77
N ARG A 92 -5.15 7.59 -6.02
CA ARG A 92 -6.23 6.70 -6.48
C ARG A 92 -6.95 7.21 -7.74
N ASN A 93 -6.87 8.52 -8.02
CA ASN A 93 -7.48 9.17 -9.18
C ASN A 93 -6.48 9.40 -10.34
N GLU A 94 -5.20 9.06 -10.14
CA GLU A 94 -4.15 9.31 -11.13
C GLU A 94 -4.19 8.27 -12.26
N LYS A 95 -3.84 8.70 -13.47
CA LYS A 95 -3.81 7.83 -14.65
C LYS A 95 -2.86 6.66 -14.44
N GLY A 96 -3.25 5.50 -14.95
CA GLY A 96 -2.49 4.25 -14.83
C GLY A 96 -2.77 3.46 -13.56
N MET A 97 -3.38 4.06 -12.52
CA MET A 97 -3.72 3.33 -11.29
C MET A 97 -4.67 2.15 -11.56
N ASP A 98 -5.70 2.35 -12.40
CA ASP A 98 -6.65 1.29 -12.79
C ASP A 98 -5.93 0.08 -13.38
N LYS A 99 -5.00 0.34 -14.31
CA LYS A 99 -4.20 -0.71 -14.98
C LYS A 99 -3.41 -1.53 -13.98
N ILE A 100 -2.78 -0.85 -13.02
CA ILE A 100 -1.99 -1.50 -11.96
C ILE A 100 -2.93 -2.36 -11.10
N VAL A 101 -3.93 -1.75 -10.46
CA VAL A 101 -4.82 -2.43 -9.53
C VAL A 101 -5.53 -3.61 -10.19
N ASN A 102 -6.14 -3.42 -11.36
CA ASN A 102 -6.89 -4.47 -12.05
C ASN A 102 -6.01 -5.69 -12.34
N HIS A 103 -4.80 -5.49 -12.85
CA HIS A 103 -3.91 -6.60 -13.21
C HIS A 103 -3.57 -7.50 -12.02
N PHE A 104 -3.23 -6.94 -10.85
CA PHE A 104 -2.86 -7.77 -9.69
C PHE A 104 -4.03 -8.59 -9.17
N PHE A 105 -5.25 -8.04 -9.17
CA PHE A 105 -6.44 -8.78 -8.74
C PHE A 105 -6.89 -9.80 -9.79
N GLU A 106 -6.92 -9.46 -11.07
CA GLU A 106 -7.33 -10.38 -12.15
C GLU A 106 -6.38 -11.56 -12.30
N LYS A 107 -5.09 -11.36 -12.08
CA LYS A 107 -4.07 -12.42 -12.09
C LYS A 107 -3.91 -13.11 -10.73
N GLY A 108 -4.70 -12.72 -9.73
CA GLY A 108 -4.62 -13.22 -8.35
C GLY A 108 -3.22 -13.08 -7.75
N LYS A 109 -2.43 -12.09 -8.18
CA LYS A 109 -1.07 -11.85 -7.66
C LYS A 109 -1.16 -11.26 -6.24
N PRO A 110 -0.16 -11.50 -5.38
CA PRO A 110 -0.08 -10.89 -4.05
C PRO A 110 -0.26 -9.37 -4.09
N VAL A 111 -1.18 -8.88 -3.28
CA VAL A 111 -1.46 -7.45 -3.06
C VAL A 111 -1.33 -7.18 -1.57
N ALA A 112 -0.61 -6.12 -1.20
CA ALA A 112 -0.55 -5.62 0.16
C ALA A 112 -1.05 -4.17 0.21
N ALA A 113 -1.84 -3.80 1.21
CA ALA A 113 -2.27 -2.42 1.41
C ALA A 113 -2.33 -2.07 2.90
N ILE A 114 -1.72 -0.96 3.31
CA ILE A 114 -1.58 -0.58 4.72
C ILE A 114 -2.12 0.82 4.97
N CYS A 115 -2.68 1.05 6.16
CA CYS A 115 -3.13 2.37 6.61
C CYS A 115 -4.18 2.97 5.68
N HIS A 116 -3.83 4.00 4.92
CA HIS A 116 -4.71 4.62 3.92
C HIS A 116 -4.63 3.99 2.53
N GLY A 117 -3.64 3.11 2.28
CA GLY A 117 -3.49 2.36 1.02
C GLY A 117 -4.78 1.67 0.54
N PRO A 118 -5.61 1.07 1.41
CA PRO A 118 -6.91 0.50 1.04
C PRO A 118 -7.89 1.48 0.36
N LEU A 119 -7.74 2.80 0.49
CA LEU A 119 -8.55 3.78 -0.26
C LEU A 119 -8.40 3.61 -1.78
N ILE A 120 -7.22 3.20 -2.25
CA ILE A 120 -6.97 2.91 -3.66
C ILE A 120 -7.80 1.69 -4.07
N LEU A 121 -7.78 0.63 -3.26
CA LEU A 121 -8.54 -0.59 -3.54
C LEU A 121 -10.05 -0.33 -3.54
N ALA A 122 -10.53 0.50 -2.60
CA ALA A 122 -11.94 0.86 -2.49
C ALA A 122 -12.42 1.66 -3.71
N ALA A 123 -11.61 2.62 -4.20
CA ALA A 123 -11.95 3.42 -5.38
C ALA A 123 -11.96 2.62 -6.69
N HIS A 124 -11.38 1.41 -6.70
CA HIS A 124 -11.23 0.54 -7.87
C HIS A 124 -12.06 -0.76 -7.75
N ASP A 125 -13.09 -0.75 -6.89
CA ASP A 125 -14.02 -1.87 -6.64
C ASP A 125 -13.33 -3.19 -6.21
N LYS A 126 -12.13 -3.13 -5.61
CA LYS A 126 -11.37 -4.34 -5.23
C LYS A 126 -11.61 -4.84 -3.81
N VAL A 127 -12.40 -4.11 -3.03
CA VAL A 127 -12.74 -4.48 -1.64
C VAL A 127 -14.10 -5.16 -1.50
N LYS A 128 -14.96 -5.09 -2.53
CA LYS A 128 -16.32 -5.62 -2.48
C LYS A 128 -16.32 -7.13 -2.19
N GLY A 129 -17.01 -7.52 -1.11
CA GLY A 129 -17.13 -8.91 -0.67
C GLY A 129 -15.88 -9.46 0.04
N ARG A 130 -14.83 -8.65 0.25
CA ARG A 130 -13.61 -9.05 0.97
C ARG A 130 -13.64 -8.63 2.43
N THR A 131 -12.96 -9.40 3.27
CA THR A 131 -12.64 -9.00 4.66
C THR A 131 -11.25 -8.38 4.69
N LEU A 132 -11.14 -7.19 5.27
CA LEU A 132 -9.88 -6.46 5.34
C LEU A 132 -9.84 -5.52 6.54
N THR A 133 -8.63 -5.09 6.89
CA THR A 133 -8.37 -4.01 7.85
C THR A 133 -7.78 -2.81 7.11
N ALA A 134 -7.74 -1.66 7.75
CA ALA A 134 -7.19 -0.40 7.24
C ALA A 134 -6.93 0.52 8.43
N TYR A 135 -6.44 1.75 8.20
CA TYR A 135 -6.43 2.74 9.26
C TYR A 135 -7.87 2.93 9.80
N PRO A 136 -8.13 2.87 11.12
CA PRO A 136 -9.49 2.68 11.65
C PRO A 136 -10.54 3.70 11.19
N VAL A 137 -10.13 4.94 10.90
CA VAL A 137 -11.05 5.99 10.42
C VAL A 137 -11.64 5.68 9.04
N LEU A 138 -11.04 4.75 8.29
CA LEU A 138 -11.50 4.32 6.97
C LEU A 138 -12.56 3.23 7.01
N LYS A 139 -12.97 2.75 8.18
CA LYS A 139 -14.06 1.78 8.30
C LYS A 139 -15.28 2.18 7.44
N PRO A 140 -15.79 3.44 7.47
CA PRO A 140 -16.94 3.83 6.66
C PRO A 140 -16.67 3.74 5.15
N ASP A 141 -15.47 4.10 4.69
CA ASP A 141 -15.07 4.02 3.28
C ASP A 141 -15.07 2.56 2.79
N ILE A 142 -14.49 1.67 3.60
CA ILE A 142 -14.43 0.24 3.29
C ILE A 142 -15.83 -0.38 3.26
N GLU A 143 -16.66 -0.10 4.27
CA GLU A 143 -18.03 -0.64 4.35
C GLU A 143 -18.92 -0.11 3.22
N LYS A 144 -18.81 1.18 2.86
CA LYS A 144 -19.55 1.76 1.73
C LYS A 144 -19.14 1.19 0.37
N ALA A 145 -17.87 0.83 0.20
CA ALA A 145 -17.37 0.13 -0.97
C ALA A 145 -17.71 -1.38 -0.97
N GLY A 146 -18.48 -1.86 0.03
CA GLY A 146 -18.94 -3.24 0.12
C GLY A 146 -17.93 -4.23 0.69
N GLY A 147 -16.85 -3.75 1.33
CA GLY A 147 -15.92 -4.56 2.09
C GLY A 147 -16.38 -4.79 3.52
N LYS A 148 -15.89 -5.87 4.15
CA LYS A 148 -16.09 -6.16 5.57
C LYS A 148 -14.86 -5.71 6.35
N PHE A 149 -14.98 -4.55 7.02
CA PHE A 149 -13.92 -4.04 7.87
C PHE A 149 -13.79 -4.85 9.18
N VAL A 150 -12.57 -5.18 9.57
CA VAL A 150 -12.24 -5.71 10.91
C VAL A 150 -11.02 -4.98 11.47
N ASP A 151 -11.08 -4.58 12.74
CA ASP A 151 -9.94 -3.97 13.43
C ASP A 151 -9.00 -5.08 13.94
N GLN A 152 -8.06 -5.47 13.08
CA GLN A 152 -7.03 -6.47 13.37
C GLN A 152 -5.67 -5.99 12.85
N GLU A 153 -4.60 -6.43 13.49
CA GLU A 153 -3.21 -6.14 13.09
C GLU A 153 -2.97 -6.45 11.61
N VAL A 154 -3.38 -7.64 11.18
CA VAL A 154 -3.23 -8.10 9.80
C VAL A 154 -4.46 -8.91 9.41
N VAL A 155 -4.94 -8.70 8.20
CA VAL A 155 -5.98 -9.53 7.59
C VAL A 155 -5.49 -10.05 6.25
N VAL A 156 -5.61 -11.36 6.05
CA VAL A 156 -5.32 -12.02 4.78
C VAL A 156 -6.62 -12.56 4.22
N ASP A 157 -7.02 -12.10 3.03
CA ASP A 157 -8.18 -12.58 2.29
C ASP A 157 -7.77 -12.90 0.84
N GLY A 158 -7.54 -14.20 0.60
CA GLY A 158 -7.03 -14.70 -0.68
C GLY A 158 -5.65 -14.13 -1.00
N ASN A 159 -5.58 -13.31 -2.06
CA ASN A 159 -4.34 -12.67 -2.50
C ASN A 159 -4.09 -11.28 -1.88
N LEU A 160 -4.98 -10.79 -1.01
CA LEU A 160 -4.88 -9.48 -0.36
C LEU A 160 -4.39 -9.63 1.09
N VAL A 161 -3.33 -8.92 1.44
CA VAL A 161 -2.88 -8.66 2.82
C VAL A 161 -3.17 -7.20 3.15
N SER A 162 -3.79 -6.95 4.29
CA SER A 162 -4.07 -5.59 4.75
C SER A 162 -3.68 -5.38 6.20
N SER A 163 -3.36 -4.14 6.58
CA SER A 163 -2.89 -3.79 7.93
C SER A 163 -3.22 -2.32 8.30
N ARG A 164 -3.21 -1.97 9.59
CA ARG A 164 -3.80 -0.71 10.07
C ARG A 164 -2.86 0.48 10.01
N ALA A 165 -1.59 0.29 10.33
CA ALA A 165 -0.59 1.36 10.39
C ALA A 165 0.83 0.77 10.53
N TRP A 166 1.84 1.63 10.44
CA TRP A 166 3.26 1.28 10.59
C TRP A 166 3.65 0.41 11.80
N PRO A 167 2.97 0.39 12.98
CA PRO A 167 3.31 -0.53 14.06
C PRO A 167 3.09 -2.01 13.70
N ASP A 168 2.15 -2.29 12.79
CA ASP A 168 1.76 -3.64 12.39
C ASP A 168 2.67 -4.21 11.27
N HIS A 169 3.72 -3.48 10.87
CA HIS A 169 4.71 -3.88 9.87
C HIS A 169 5.26 -5.32 10.00
N PRO A 170 5.62 -5.83 11.19
CA PRO A 170 6.12 -7.18 11.32
C PRO A 170 5.12 -8.24 10.85
N GLY A 171 3.84 -8.11 11.24
CA GLY A 171 2.78 -8.98 10.78
C GLY A 171 2.48 -8.78 9.29
N PHE A 172 2.33 -7.52 8.86
CA PHE A 172 1.99 -7.15 7.49
C PHE A 172 2.99 -7.75 6.48
N MET A 173 4.29 -7.50 6.69
CA MET A 173 5.32 -7.99 5.78
C MET A 173 5.51 -9.51 5.88
N ARG A 174 5.32 -10.11 7.06
CA ARG A 174 5.38 -11.58 7.21
C ARG A 174 4.35 -12.27 6.30
N GLU A 175 3.10 -11.83 6.34
CA GLU A 175 2.05 -12.45 5.52
C GLU A 175 2.21 -12.12 4.03
N PHE A 176 2.64 -10.90 3.69
CA PHE A 176 2.90 -10.57 2.28
C PHE A 176 4.05 -11.40 1.68
N ILE A 177 5.15 -11.58 2.41
CA ILE A 177 6.28 -12.42 1.98
C ILE A 177 5.85 -13.89 1.82
N LYS A 178 4.99 -14.41 2.71
CA LYS A 178 4.42 -15.76 2.54
C LYS A 178 3.64 -15.88 1.22
N LEU A 179 2.83 -14.88 0.86
CA LEU A 179 2.11 -14.89 -0.42
C LEU A 179 3.05 -14.78 -1.62
N LEU A 180 4.14 -14.02 -1.53
CA LEU A 180 5.14 -13.93 -2.58
C LEU A 180 5.86 -15.28 -2.79
N LYS A 181 6.20 -16.00 -1.72
CA LYS A 181 6.90 -17.30 -1.77
C LYS A 181 6.01 -18.50 -2.07
N GLY A 182 4.70 -18.38 -1.81
CA GLY A 182 3.72 -19.45 -2.01
C GLY A 182 3.24 -19.61 -3.45
N LYS A 183 3.90 -18.96 -4.41
CA LYS A 183 3.61 -19.02 -5.84
C LYS A 183 4.78 -19.60 -6.62
#